data_AF-A0A496TNA9-F1
#
_entry.id   AF-A0A496TNA9-F1
#
_cell.length_a   1.000
_cell.length_b   1.000
_cell.length_c   1.000
_cell.angle_alpha   90.00
_cell.angle_beta   90.00
_cell.angle_gamma   90.00
#
_symmetry.space_group_name_H-M   'P 1'
#
loop_
_entity.id
_entity.type
_entity.pdbx_description
1 polymer ?
#
loop_
_entity_poly.entity_id
_entity_poly.type
_entity_poly.pdbx_seq_one_letter_code
_entity_poly.pdbx_strand_id
1 'polypeptide(L)'
;MRCKDKSAVTNWSDQGVIHTSNSPHCRLHSVPIRVVQIDQGFWGPRMKANRERGIPRLLELLEEHGVVDNFRRLSGRKKVKRRGALFTDSDLYKWM
;
A
#
# COMPACT_ATOMS: atom_id res chain seq x y z
N MET A 1 -5.31 0.74 37.41
CA MET A 1 -6.18 -0.20 36.66
C MET A 1 -5.67 -0.26 35.23
N ARG A 2 -4.83 -1.25 34.89
CA ARG A 2 -4.23 -1.40 33.54
C ARG A 2 -5.26 -2.05 32.62
N CYS A 3 -5.82 -1.30 31.67
CA CYS A 3 -6.44 -1.92 30.50
C CYS A 3 -5.32 -2.66 29.75
N LYS A 4 -5.37 -3.99 29.78
CA LYS A 4 -4.59 -4.80 28.85
C LYS A 4 -5.19 -4.54 27.47
N ASP A 5 -4.50 -3.75 26.67
CA ASP A 5 -4.80 -3.66 25.24
C ASP A 5 -4.53 -5.05 24.64
N LYS A 6 -5.60 -5.84 24.51
CA LYS A 6 -5.56 -7.09 23.76
C LYS A 6 -5.70 -6.67 22.30
N SER A 7 -4.58 -6.38 21.64
CA SER A 7 -4.55 -6.43 20.19
C SER A 7 -5.01 -7.84 19.79
N ALA A 8 -6.29 -7.98 19.44
CA ALA A 8 -6.83 -9.25 19.00
C ALA A 8 -6.02 -9.66 17.78
N VAL A 9 -5.33 -10.79 17.86
CA VAL A 9 -4.67 -11.36 16.69
C VAL A 9 -5.78 -11.69 15.70
N THR A 10 -5.94 -10.86 14.68
CA THR A 10 -6.95 -11.08 13.64
C THR A 10 -6.60 -12.37 12.91
N ASN A 11 -7.54 -13.31 12.87
CA ASN A 11 -7.36 -14.57 12.16
C ASN A 11 -7.04 -14.26 10.69
N TRP A 12 -6.13 -15.02 10.08
CA TRP A 12 -5.73 -14.78 8.69
C TRP A 12 -6.92 -14.90 7.72
N SER A 13 -7.94 -15.69 8.08
CA SER A 13 -9.21 -15.81 7.36
C SER A 13 -9.99 -14.51 7.25
N ASP A 14 -9.69 -13.55 8.13
CA ASP A 14 -10.39 -12.27 8.24
C ASP A 14 -9.56 -11.13 7.62
N GLN A 15 -8.42 -11.45 6.99
CA GLN A 15 -7.52 -10.47 6.37
C GLN A 15 -7.81 -10.26 4.88
N GLY A 16 -9.09 -10.06 4.54
CA GLY A 16 -9.50 -9.58 3.22
C GLY A 16 -9.17 -8.09 3.03
N VAL A 17 -9.11 -7.62 1.77
CA VAL A 17 -8.88 -6.19 1.46
C VAL A 17 -9.95 -5.29 2.12
N ILE A 18 -11.19 -5.76 2.18
CA ILE A 18 -12.30 -5.10 2.88
C ILE A 18 -12.91 -6.11 3.87
N HIS A 19 -12.83 -5.83 5.17
CA HIS A 19 -13.37 -6.72 6.20
C HIS A 19 -14.88 -6.50 6.39
N THR A 20 -15.70 -7.41 5.86
CA THR A 20 -17.17 -7.30 5.85
C THR A 20 -17.89 -8.35 6.70
N SER A 21 -17.17 -9.24 7.38
CA SER A 21 -17.73 -10.38 8.12
C SER A 21 -18.74 -9.99 9.22
N ASN A 22 -18.56 -8.83 9.84
CA ASN A 22 -19.44 -8.34 10.92
C ASN A 22 -20.57 -7.41 10.43
N SER A 23 -20.70 -7.19 9.13
CA SER A 23 -21.74 -6.30 8.60
C SER A 23 -23.05 -7.08 8.36
N PRO A 24 -24.16 -6.72 9.04
CA PRO A 24 -25.45 -7.38 8.82
C PRO A 24 -26.06 -7.06 7.44
N HIS A 25 -25.51 -6.06 6.74
CA HIS A 25 -25.98 -5.60 5.44
C HIS A 25 -25.13 -6.09 4.27
N CYS A 26 -23.96 -6.69 4.54
CA CYS A 26 -23.07 -7.14 3.49
C CYS A 26 -23.22 -8.64 3.26
N ARG A 27 -23.75 -9.02 2.10
CA ARG A 27 -23.87 -10.44 1.70
C ARG A 27 -22.57 -11.03 1.16
N LEU A 28 -21.62 -10.19 0.74
CA LEU A 28 -20.35 -10.61 0.14
C LEU A 28 -19.23 -10.50 1.17
N HIS A 29 -18.47 -11.58 1.30
CA HIS A 29 -17.30 -11.64 2.17
C HIS A 29 -16.03 -11.65 1.34
N SER A 30 -15.03 -10.88 1.79
CA SER A 30 -13.73 -10.85 1.13
C SER A 30 -13.00 -12.18 1.29
N VAL A 31 -12.30 -12.58 0.24
CA VAL A 31 -11.31 -13.66 0.30
C VAL A 31 -9.98 -13.07 0.82
N PRO A 32 -9.30 -13.71 1.78
CA PRO A 32 -7.98 -13.26 2.22
C PRO A 32 -6.99 -13.21 1.07
N ILE A 33 -6.21 -12.13 0.98
CA ILE A 33 -5.28 -11.95 -0.15
C ILE A 33 -4.21 -13.07 -0.20
N ARG A 34 -3.83 -13.60 0.96
CA ARG A 34 -2.78 -14.61 1.10
C ARG A 34 -3.14 -15.98 0.52
N VAL A 35 -4.43 -16.27 0.30
CA VAL A 35 -4.85 -17.55 -0.31
C VAL A 35 -5.06 -17.47 -1.82
N VAL A 36 -4.94 -16.28 -2.40
CA VAL A 36 -5.09 -16.08 -3.85
C VAL A 36 -3.71 -16.12 -4.49
N GLN A 37 -3.42 -17.19 -5.23
CA GLN A 37 -2.16 -17.37 -5.97
C GLN A 37 -2.42 -17.23 -7.46
N ILE A 38 -1.68 -16.33 -8.11
CA ILE A 38 -1.80 -16.05 -9.55
C ILE A 38 -0.40 -16.08 -10.15
N ASP A 39 0.09 -17.29 -10.42
CA ASP A 39 1.47 -17.50 -10.86
C ASP A 39 1.61 -17.63 -12.39
N GLN A 40 0.52 -17.91 -13.10
CA GLN A 40 0.55 -18.25 -14.53
C GLN A 40 -0.58 -17.56 -15.32
N GLY A 41 -0.65 -17.87 -16.61
CA GLY A 41 -1.67 -17.34 -17.53
C GLY A 41 -1.48 -15.86 -17.83
N PHE A 42 -2.57 -15.14 -18.07
CA PHE A 42 -2.52 -13.74 -18.48
C PHE A 42 -1.95 -12.81 -17.39
N TRP A 43 -2.26 -13.07 -16.12
CA TRP A 43 -1.93 -12.17 -15.01
C TRP A 43 -0.58 -12.47 -14.35
N GLY A 44 -0.14 -13.73 -14.30
CA GLY A 44 1.12 -14.13 -13.67
C GLY A 44 2.34 -13.31 -14.14
N PRO A 45 2.61 -13.22 -15.46
CA PRO A 45 3.72 -12.43 -15.98
C PRO A 45 3.64 -10.93 -15.62
N ARG A 46 2.43 -10.37 -15.56
CA ARG A 46 2.22 -8.94 -15.20
C ARG A 46 2.47 -8.68 -13.73
N MET A 47 2.00 -9.57 -12.85
CA MET A 47 2.28 -9.49 -11.42
C MET A 47 3.78 -9.61 -11.13
N LYS A 48 4.45 -10.54 -11.82
CA LYS A 48 5.92 -10.69 -11.74
C LYS A 48 6.64 -9.41 -12.19
N ALA A 49 6.29 -8.87 -13.36
CA ALA A 49 6.90 -7.64 -13.88
C ALA A 49 6.64 -6.43 -12.97
N ASN A 50 5.43 -6.31 -12.41
CA ASN A 50 5.10 -5.24 -11.46
C ASN A 50 5.97 -5.34 -10.19
N ARG A 51 6.10 -6.53 -9.59
CA ARG A 51 6.93 -6.75 -8.40
C ARG A 51 8.41 -6.52 -8.66
N GLU A 52 8.94 -7.05 -9.75
CA GLU A 52 10.38 -7.07 -10.01
C GLU A 52 10.90 -5.78 -10.66
N ARG A 53 10.04 -5.03 -11.36
CA ARG A 53 10.45 -3.84 -12.12
C ARG A 53 9.55 -2.64 -11.89
N GLY A 54 8.23 -2.82 -11.89
CA GLY A 54 7.27 -1.72 -11.79
C GLY A 54 7.37 -0.94 -10.47
N ILE A 55 7.18 -1.61 -9.34
CA ILE A 55 7.22 -1.01 -8.00
C ILE A 55 8.61 -0.38 -7.70
N PRO A 56 9.76 -1.05 -7.95
CA PRO A 56 11.07 -0.42 -7.77
C PRO A 56 11.26 0.82 -8.64
N ARG A 57 10.94 0.73 -9.94
CA ARG A 57 11.10 1.86 -10.87
C ARG A 57 10.19 3.03 -10.50
N LEU A 58 8.99 2.78 -9.99
CA LEU A 58 8.11 3.84 -9.53
C LEU A 58 8.74 4.62 -8.35
N LEU A 59 9.40 3.94 -7.40
CA LEU A 59 10.13 4.65 -6.33
C LEU A 59 11.24 5.54 -6.90
N GLU A 60 12.06 5.02 -7.82
CA GLU A 60 13.11 5.80 -8.47
C GLU A 60 12.55 7.05 -9.16
N LEU A 61 11.44 6.93 -9.87
CA LEU A 61 10.75 8.07 -10.49
C LEU A 61 10.25 9.06 -9.43
N LEU A 62 9.68 8.60 -8.32
CA LEU A 62 9.24 9.48 -7.23
C LEU A 62 10.41 10.26 -6.61
N GLU A 63 11.60 9.64 -6.54
CA GLU A 63 12.84 10.29 -6.13
C GLU A 63 13.32 11.33 -7.17
N GLU A 64 13.45 10.92 -8.44
CA GLU A 64 13.88 11.76 -9.57
C GLU A 64 13.02 13.03 -9.72
N HIS A 65 11.71 12.87 -9.59
CA HIS A 65 10.74 13.96 -9.71
C HIS A 65 10.59 14.80 -8.43
N GLY A 66 11.27 14.41 -7.34
CA GLY A 66 11.30 15.16 -6.08
C GLY A 66 10.04 14.99 -5.22
N VAL A 67 9.23 13.96 -5.47
CA VAL A 67 8.05 13.65 -4.64
C VAL A 67 8.49 13.24 -3.24
N VAL A 68 9.51 12.38 -3.12
CA VAL A 68 10.06 11.99 -1.81
C VAL A 68 10.70 13.18 -1.09
N ASP A 69 11.35 14.06 -1.86
CA ASP A 69 11.97 15.28 -1.33
C ASP A 69 10.96 16.25 -0.70
N ASN A 70 9.71 16.27 -1.18
CA ASN A 70 8.63 17.05 -0.57
C ASN A 70 8.37 16.66 0.89
N PHE A 71 8.64 15.40 1.26
CA PHE A 71 8.57 14.94 2.65
C PHE A 71 9.89 15.21 3.38
N ARG A 72 11.05 14.98 2.73
CA ARG A 72 12.36 15.24 3.35
C ARG A 72 12.53 16.70 3.79
N ARG A 73 11.98 17.67 3.03
CA ARG A 73 11.98 19.08 3.43
C ARG A 73 11.27 19.36 4.75
N LEU A 74 10.19 18.62 5.06
CA LEU A 74 9.42 18.81 6.29
C LEU A 74 10.17 18.24 7.50
N SER A 75 10.93 17.16 7.30
CA SER A 75 11.77 16.57 8.35
C SER A 75 13.12 17.30 8.58
N GLY A 76 13.43 18.34 7.79
CA GLY A 76 14.73 19.02 7.83
C GLY A 76 15.88 18.26 7.15
N ARG A 77 15.66 17.05 6.64
CA ARG A 77 16.69 16.22 5.97
C ARG A 77 17.16 16.78 4.63
N LYS A 78 16.42 17.70 4.01
CA LYS A 78 16.79 18.33 2.74
C LYS A 78 16.22 19.74 2.63
N LYS A 79 17.02 20.72 2.21
CA LYS A 79 16.57 22.11 2.02
C LYS A 79 16.16 22.36 0.55
N VAL A 80 14.89 22.11 0.23
CA VAL A 80 14.33 22.31 -1.12
C VAL A 80 12.93 22.94 -1.07
N LYS A 81 12.53 23.62 -2.15
CA LYS A 81 11.16 24.08 -2.36
C LYS A 81 10.25 22.89 -2.69
N ARG A 82 8.95 23.00 -2.39
CA ARG A 82 7.96 22.01 -2.81
C ARG A 82 7.88 21.96 -4.34
N ARG A 83 7.80 20.75 -4.91
CA ARG A 83 7.73 20.50 -6.37
C ARG A 83 6.49 19.68 -6.73
N GLY A 84 5.98 19.90 -7.96
CA GLY A 84 4.86 19.13 -8.53
C GLY A 84 3.47 19.65 -8.13
N ALA A 85 2.43 18.98 -8.62
CA ALA A 85 1.03 19.29 -8.32
C ALA A 85 0.71 19.13 -6.82
N LEU A 86 -0.42 19.66 -6.37
CA LEU A 86 -0.83 19.56 -4.96
C LEU A 86 -1.03 18.10 -4.49
N PHE A 87 -1.42 17.22 -5.39
CA PHE A 87 -1.76 15.82 -5.09
C PHE A 87 -0.59 14.83 -5.26
N THR A 88 0.63 15.28 -5.54
CA THR A 88 1.80 14.39 -5.74
C THR A 88 2.13 13.55 -4.52
N ASP A 89 1.75 14.00 -3.32
CA ASP A 89 1.88 13.22 -2.09
C ASP A 89 1.12 11.87 -2.20
N SER A 90 0.00 11.84 -2.94
CA SER A 90 -0.78 10.62 -3.18
C SER A 90 -0.03 9.55 -3.96
N ASP A 91 0.97 9.93 -4.76
CA ASP A 91 1.72 8.97 -5.56
C ASP A 91 2.65 8.14 -4.66
N LEU A 92 3.21 8.75 -3.61
CA LEU A 92 3.99 8.02 -2.60
C LEU A 92 3.09 7.13 -1.73
N TYR A 93 1.89 7.60 -1.35
CA TYR A 93 0.93 6.79 -0.59
C TYR A 93 0.40 5.57 -1.35
N LYS A 94 0.27 5.66 -2.68
CA LYS A 94 -0.14 4.52 -3.52
C LYS A 94 0.99 3.53 -3.79
N TRP A 95 2.23 3.99 -3.67
CA TRP A 95 3.41 3.15 -3.87
C TRP A 95 3.70 2.26 -2.65
N MET A 96 3.47 2.77 -1.44
CA MET A 96 3.58 2.02 -0.18
C MET A 96 2.50 0.95 -0.04
#